data_AF-A0A7W0TNG1-F1
#
_entry.id   AF-A0A7W0TNG1-F1
#
_cell.length_a   1.000
_cell.length_b   1.000
_cell.length_c   1.000
_cell.angle_alpha   90.00
_cell.angle_beta   90.00
_cell.angle_gamma   90.00
#
_symmetry.space_group_name_H-M   'P 1'
#
loop_
_entity.id
_entity.type
_entity.pdbx_description
1 polymer ?
#
loop_
_entity_poly.entity_id
_entity_poly.type
_entity_poly.pdbx_seq_one_letter_code
_entity_poly.pdbx_strand_id
1 'polypeptide(L)'
;MGDEIEAAEYTREHRREYRAKVRTCLDVFERMLAQSRFDFERPLTGMEIEFNLVDADWQPAMSNAAVLEQIADPAYQTEIGAYNIEFNVPPRRLPGTSALELEAHLRASLNAAEIKANSQGAHIVMIGILPTVMPEHFEGAWMSPSTRYEALNASIFSSRGEDLLIDIPGPEPLTIQSPSIAPESACTSVQLHLQVAPNDFA
;
A
#
# COMPACT_ATOMS: atom_id res chain seq x y z
N MET A 1 5.13 -3.54 5.05
CA MET A 1 4.29 -2.35 5.19
C MET A 1 4.29 -1.83 6.62
N GLY A 2 3.83 -0.59 6.85
CA GLY A 2 3.99 0.12 8.13
C GLY A 2 3.00 -0.33 9.22
N ASP A 3 3.48 -0.42 10.46
CA ASP A 3 2.68 -0.84 11.61
C ASP A 3 1.57 0.18 11.96
N GLU A 4 0.46 -0.33 12.50
CA GLU A 4 -0.56 0.54 13.10
C GLU A 4 0.00 1.36 14.25
N ILE A 5 -0.50 2.59 14.38
CA ILE A 5 -0.03 3.53 15.41
C ILE A 5 -1.08 3.72 16.49
N GLU A 6 -0.61 3.79 17.74
CA GLU A 6 -1.48 3.98 18.90
C GLU A 6 -1.98 5.42 19.06
N ALA A 7 -1.31 6.41 18.44
CA ALA A 7 -1.62 7.83 18.61
C ALA A 7 -1.37 8.64 17.33
N ALA A 8 -2.29 9.55 17.03
CA ALA A 8 -2.20 10.47 15.88
C ALA A 8 -1.56 11.82 16.20
N GLU A 9 -1.35 12.15 17.49
CA GLU A 9 -0.79 13.44 17.91
C GLU A 9 0.56 13.30 18.63
N TYR A 10 1.54 14.10 18.19
CA TYR A 10 2.90 14.07 18.74
C TYR A 10 3.34 15.45 19.25
N THR A 11 3.77 15.47 20.52
CA THR A 11 4.28 16.66 21.19
C THR A 11 5.64 17.11 20.62
N ARG A 12 6.07 18.32 20.97
CA ARG A 12 7.43 18.81 20.61
C ARG A 12 8.53 17.91 21.17
N GLU A 13 8.32 17.33 22.34
CA GLU A 13 9.25 16.39 22.97
C GLU A 13 9.34 15.08 22.18
N HIS A 14 8.20 14.45 21.85
CA HIS A 14 8.16 13.26 21.00
C HIS A 14 8.86 13.50 19.66
N ARG A 15 8.65 14.67 19.03
CA ARG A 15 9.34 15.03 17.78
C ARG A 15 10.85 15.19 17.95
N ARG A 16 11.33 15.64 19.11
CA ARG A 16 12.77 15.75 19.41
C ARG A 16 13.38 14.36 19.61
N GLU A 17 12.71 13.50 20.37
CA GLU A 17 13.12 12.12 20.60
C GLU A 17 13.16 11.32 19.30
N TYR A 18 12.12 11.43 18.48
CA TYR A 18 12.06 10.83 17.15
C TYR A 18 13.28 11.21 16.30
N ARG A 19 13.62 12.50 16.21
CA ARG A 19 14.82 12.95 15.47
C ARG A 19 16.11 12.37 16.02
N ALA A 20 16.26 12.29 17.35
CA ALA A 20 17.43 11.68 17.98
C ALA A 20 17.51 10.18 17.67
N LYS A 21 16.37 9.48 17.72
CA LYS A 21 16.27 8.06 17.39
C LYS A 21 16.59 7.78 15.93
N VAL A 22 16.05 8.57 14.99
CA VAL A 22 16.36 8.46 13.56
C VAL A 22 17.84 8.61 13.31
N ARG A 23 18.49 9.63 13.88
CA ARG A 23 19.96 9.80 13.77
C ARG A 23 20.71 8.59 14.31
N THR A 24 20.32 8.09 15.48
CA THR A 24 20.93 6.88 16.06
C THR A 24 20.76 5.66 15.16
N CYS A 25 19.59 5.48 14.55
CA CYS A 25 19.33 4.40 13.60
C CYS A 25 20.20 4.54 12.34
N LEU A 26 20.39 5.77 11.83
CA LEU A 26 21.29 6.03 10.70
C LEU A 26 22.76 5.72 11.05
N ASP A 27 23.24 6.12 12.23
CA ASP A 27 24.60 5.80 12.69
C ASP A 27 24.81 4.27 12.83
N VAL A 28 23.79 3.55 13.30
CA VAL A 28 23.83 2.08 13.39
C VAL A 28 23.81 1.46 11.99
N PHE A 29 22.98 1.97 11.08
CA PHE A 29 22.87 1.49 9.72
C PHE A 29 24.18 1.67 8.95
N GLU A 30 24.82 2.83 9.06
CA GLU A 30 26.15 3.11 8.49
C GLU A 30 27.19 2.09 8.97
N ARG A 31 27.21 1.82 10.28
CA ARG A 31 28.11 0.79 10.86
C ARG A 31 27.81 -0.62 10.33
N MET A 32 26.54 -0.97 10.15
CA MET A 32 26.17 -2.29 9.62
C MET A 32 26.60 -2.45 8.16
N LEU A 33 26.48 -1.40 7.34
CA LEU A 33 26.95 -1.38 5.97
C LEU A 33 28.48 -1.57 5.92
N ALA A 34 29.22 -0.76 6.69
CA ALA A 34 30.68 -0.83 6.75
C ALA A 34 31.21 -2.20 7.24
N GLN A 35 30.43 -2.91 8.06
CA GLN A 35 30.80 -4.21 8.62
C GLN A 35 30.19 -5.41 7.87
N SER A 36 29.48 -5.18 6.76
CA SER A 36 28.79 -6.22 5.96
C SER A 36 27.93 -7.16 6.82
N ARG A 37 27.18 -6.62 7.78
CA ARG A 37 26.36 -7.41 8.71
C ARG A 37 25.01 -7.84 8.12
N PHE A 38 24.93 -7.99 6.81
CA PHE A 38 23.73 -8.37 6.07
C PHE A 38 23.92 -9.74 5.42
N ASP A 39 22.86 -10.55 5.37
CA ASP A 39 22.82 -11.73 4.52
C ASP A 39 22.50 -11.27 3.09
N PHE A 40 23.40 -11.50 2.14
CA PHE A 40 23.25 -11.12 0.74
C PHE A 40 23.70 -12.21 -0.23
N GLU A 41 24.14 -13.37 0.27
CA GLU A 41 24.57 -14.49 -0.58
C GLU A 41 23.41 -15.13 -1.35
N ARG A 42 22.18 -14.88 -0.89
CA ARG A 42 20.96 -15.54 -1.35
C ARG A 42 19.86 -14.52 -1.56
N PRO A 43 19.97 -13.68 -2.60
CA PRO A 43 19.06 -12.56 -2.80
C PRO A 43 17.62 -13.04 -2.91
N LEU A 44 16.76 -12.35 -2.18
CA LEU A 44 15.32 -12.52 -2.23
C LEU A 44 14.70 -11.47 -3.15
N THR A 45 13.55 -11.84 -3.69
CA THR A 45 12.64 -10.95 -4.40
C THR A 45 11.34 -10.90 -3.63
N GLY A 46 10.87 -9.69 -3.36
CA GLY A 46 9.52 -9.41 -2.86
C GLY A 46 8.65 -8.88 -3.99
N MET A 47 7.34 -9.01 -3.84
CA MET A 47 6.38 -8.45 -4.78
C MET A 47 5.11 -8.06 -4.04
N GLU A 48 4.60 -6.89 -4.38
CA GLU A 48 3.34 -6.38 -3.84
C GLU A 48 2.42 -6.08 -5.03
N ILE A 49 1.14 -6.43 -4.89
CA ILE A 49 0.12 -6.18 -5.89
C ILE A 49 -1.07 -5.54 -5.20
N GLU A 50 -1.48 -4.38 -5.66
CA GLU A 50 -2.65 -3.67 -5.16
C GLU A 50 -3.85 -3.92 -6.10
N PHE A 51 -5.04 -3.97 -5.51
CA PHE A 51 -6.28 -4.27 -6.23
C PHE A 51 -7.37 -3.28 -5.83
N ASN A 52 -8.31 -3.09 -6.75
CA ASN A 52 -9.59 -2.46 -6.46
C ASN A 52 -10.64 -3.54 -6.20
N LEU A 53 -11.53 -3.28 -5.26
CA LEU A 53 -12.76 -4.01 -5.04
C LEU A 53 -13.91 -3.28 -5.72
N VAL A 54 -14.72 -4.01 -6.47
CA VAL A 54 -15.89 -3.46 -7.16
C VAL A 54 -17.15 -4.29 -6.90
N ASP A 55 -18.31 -3.65 -6.93
CA ASP A 55 -19.59 -4.33 -6.81
C ASP A 55 -20.08 -4.90 -8.17
N ALA A 56 -21.33 -5.40 -8.18
CA ALA A 56 -21.94 -5.96 -9.39
C ALA A 56 -22.18 -4.94 -10.51
N ASP A 57 -22.24 -3.65 -10.19
CA ASP A 57 -22.37 -2.53 -11.13
C ASP A 57 -20.99 -1.93 -11.50
N TRP A 58 -19.91 -2.61 -11.12
CA TRP A 58 -18.52 -2.19 -11.32
C TRP A 58 -18.17 -0.86 -10.66
N GLN A 59 -18.91 -0.46 -9.61
CA GLN A 59 -18.59 0.69 -8.78
C GLN A 59 -17.62 0.29 -7.66
N PRO A 60 -16.80 1.22 -7.14
CA PRO A 60 -15.89 0.93 -6.02
C PRO A 60 -16.67 0.39 -4.80
N ALA A 61 -16.28 -0.78 -4.30
CA ALA A 61 -16.90 -1.41 -3.15
C ALA A 61 -16.10 -1.11 -1.88
N MET A 62 -16.64 -0.27 -0.98
CA MET A 62 -16.03 0.14 0.30
C MET A 62 -16.09 -0.97 1.36
N SER A 63 -15.63 -2.18 1.01
CA SER A 63 -15.82 -3.40 1.79
C SER A 63 -14.51 -4.16 2.06
N ASN A 64 -13.35 -3.51 1.97
CA ASN A 64 -12.06 -4.19 2.10
C ASN A 64 -11.88 -4.92 3.43
N ALA A 65 -12.31 -4.35 4.56
CA ALA A 65 -12.20 -4.99 5.87
C ALA A 65 -13.00 -6.31 5.91
N ALA A 66 -14.23 -6.31 5.41
CA ALA A 66 -15.07 -7.52 5.34
C ALA A 66 -14.50 -8.56 4.36
N VAL A 67 -13.98 -8.12 3.21
CA VAL A 67 -13.34 -9.01 2.24
C VAL A 67 -12.07 -9.64 2.83
N LEU A 68 -11.22 -8.85 3.48
CA LEU A 68 -9.98 -9.32 4.11
C LEU A 68 -10.24 -10.29 5.27
N GLU A 69 -11.28 -10.04 6.09
CA GLU A 69 -11.71 -10.96 7.13
C GLU A 69 -12.08 -12.33 6.54
N GLN A 70 -12.76 -12.36 5.39
CA GLN A 70 -13.06 -13.62 4.70
C GLN A 70 -11.82 -14.27 4.06
N ILE A 71 -10.96 -13.47 3.43
CA ILE A 71 -9.68 -13.92 2.87
C ILE A 71 -8.84 -14.60 3.96
N ALA A 72 -8.80 -14.04 5.17
CA ALA A 72 -8.16 -14.64 6.35
C ALA A 72 -6.72 -15.12 6.08
N ASP A 73 -5.99 -14.38 5.25
CA ASP A 73 -4.60 -14.64 4.88
C ASP A 73 -3.78 -13.40 5.23
N PRO A 74 -2.76 -13.50 6.11
CA PRO A 74 -1.93 -12.37 6.53
C PRO A 74 -1.09 -11.77 5.41
N ALA A 75 -0.98 -12.42 4.25
CA ALA A 75 -0.36 -11.83 3.07
C ALA A 75 -1.25 -10.76 2.42
N TYR A 76 -2.55 -10.72 2.77
CA TYR A 76 -3.46 -9.67 2.31
C TYR A 76 -3.72 -8.65 3.41
N GLN A 77 -3.73 -7.37 3.03
CA GLN A 77 -3.91 -6.26 3.97
C GLN A 77 -4.74 -5.14 3.35
N THR A 78 -5.18 -4.19 4.19
CA THR A 78 -5.86 -2.98 3.75
C THR A 78 -4.88 -2.03 3.08
N GLU A 79 -5.34 -1.39 2.02
CA GLU A 79 -4.70 -0.17 1.52
C GLU A 79 -5.40 1.07 2.05
N ILE A 80 -4.94 2.26 1.68
CA ILE A 80 -5.53 3.52 2.15
C ILE A 80 -7.03 3.65 1.84
N GLY A 81 -7.46 3.28 0.63
CA GLY A 81 -8.88 3.28 0.26
C GLY A 81 -9.62 2.07 0.83
N ALA A 82 -10.83 2.29 1.34
CA ALA A 82 -11.72 1.24 1.84
C ALA A 82 -12.19 0.26 0.75
N TYR A 83 -11.88 0.56 -0.50
CA TYR A 83 -12.10 -0.28 -1.68
C TYR A 83 -10.80 -0.89 -2.23
N ASN A 84 -9.66 -0.69 -1.57
CA ASN A 84 -8.37 -1.26 -1.97
C ASN A 84 -7.90 -2.34 -1.01
N ILE A 85 -7.24 -3.35 -1.57
CA ILE A 85 -6.49 -4.38 -0.85
C ILE A 85 -5.11 -4.56 -1.48
N GLU A 86 -4.11 -4.92 -0.68
CA GLU A 86 -2.78 -5.29 -1.16
C GLU A 86 -2.56 -6.79 -0.90
N PHE A 87 -1.87 -7.46 -1.84
CA PHE A 87 -1.26 -8.76 -1.64
C PHE A 87 0.27 -8.62 -1.54
N ASN A 88 0.80 -8.78 -0.33
CA ASN A 88 2.21 -8.78 -0.02
C ASN A 88 2.79 -10.19 -0.14
N VAL A 89 3.39 -10.50 -1.29
CA VAL A 89 3.84 -11.85 -1.61
C VAL A 89 5.09 -12.16 -0.80
N PRO A 90 5.11 -13.27 -0.02
CA PRO A 90 6.25 -13.61 0.82
C PRO A 90 7.57 -13.64 0.03
N PRO A 91 8.63 -12.99 0.55
CA PRO A 91 9.92 -12.93 -0.12
C PRO A 91 10.45 -14.32 -0.46
N ARG A 92 10.95 -14.48 -1.68
CA ARG A 92 11.44 -15.76 -2.19
C ARG A 92 12.61 -15.57 -3.13
N ARG A 93 13.37 -16.64 -3.35
CA ARG A 93 14.37 -16.63 -4.43
C ARG A 93 13.68 -16.84 -5.77
N LEU A 94 14.32 -16.36 -6.84
CA LEU A 94 13.87 -16.57 -8.23
C LEU A 94 14.88 -17.29 -9.14
N PRO A 95 15.50 -18.43 -8.76
CA PRO A 95 16.33 -19.21 -9.67
C PRO A 95 15.49 -20.10 -10.60
N GLY A 96 16.02 -20.47 -11.77
CA GLY A 96 15.44 -21.52 -12.62
C GLY A 96 13.96 -21.31 -12.95
N THR A 97 13.09 -22.24 -12.53
CA THR A 97 11.64 -22.23 -12.78
C THR A 97 10.84 -21.46 -11.74
N SER A 98 11.46 -20.84 -10.73
CA SER A 98 10.75 -20.20 -9.62
C SER A 98 9.81 -19.06 -10.04
N ALA A 99 10.03 -18.42 -11.20
CA ALA A 99 9.09 -17.44 -11.75
C ALA A 99 7.74 -18.09 -12.16
N LEU A 100 7.77 -19.30 -12.72
CA LEU A 100 6.57 -20.06 -13.08
C LEU A 100 5.85 -20.58 -11.83
N GLU A 101 6.61 -21.01 -10.83
CA GLU A 101 6.06 -21.40 -9.52
C GLU A 101 5.42 -20.20 -8.80
N LEU A 102 6.03 -19.02 -8.92
CA LEU A 102 5.46 -17.77 -8.44
C LEU A 102 4.14 -17.48 -9.17
N GLU A 103 4.11 -17.50 -10.51
CA GLU A 103 2.87 -17.30 -11.27
C GLU A 103 1.75 -18.25 -10.81
N ALA A 104 2.05 -19.55 -10.68
CA ALA A 104 1.09 -20.54 -10.22
C ALA A 104 0.58 -20.25 -8.81
N HIS A 105 1.47 -19.83 -7.90
CA HIS A 105 1.12 -19.43 -6.55
C HIS A 105 0.21 -18.20 -6.52
N LEU A 106 0.54 -17.15 -7.28
CA LEU A 106 -0.30 -15.95 -7.37
C LEU A 106 -1.68 -16.29 -7.90
N ARG A 107 -1.76 -17.06 -8.98
CA ARG A 107 -3.02 -17.45 -9.59
C ARG A 107 -3.90 -18.23 -8.62
N ALA A 108 -3.31 -19.18 -7.89
CA ALA A 108 -4.05 -19.95 -6.89
C ALA A 108 -4.56 -19.06 -5.75
N SER A 109 -3.71 -18.16 -5.23
CA SER A 109 -4.06 -17.22 -4.15
C SER A 109 -5.16 -16.26 -4.58
N LEU A 110 -5.01 -15.63 -5.75
CA LEU A 110 -5.97 -14.67 -6.29
C LEU A 110 -7.32 -15.30 -6.60
N ASN A 111 -7.35 -16.51 -7.16
CA ASN A 111 -8.60 -17.23 -7.38
C ASN A 111 -9.32 -17.55 -6.06
N ALA A 112 -8.57 -17.94 -5.02
CA ALA A 112 -9.14 -18.18 -3.70
C ALA A 112 -9.66 -16.89 -3.05
N ALA A 113 -8.91 -15.79 -3.16
CA ALA A 113 -9.30 -14.48 -2.68
C ALA A 113 -10.57 -13.97 -3.40
N GLU A 114 -10.64 -14.12 -4.73
CA GLU A 114 -11.79 -13.73 -5.54
C GLU A 114 -13.05 -14.48 -5.12
N ILE A 115 -12.99 -15.80 -4.91
CA ILE A 115 -14.15 -16.57 -4.44
C ILE A 115 -14.68 -16.03 -3.10
N LYS A 116 -13.78 -15.60 -2.21
CA LYS A 116 -14.12 -15.07 -0.89
C LYS A 116 -14.65 -13.63 -0.98
N ALA A 117 -14.05 -12.79 -1.81
CA ALA A 117 -14.57 -11.45 -2.10
C ALA A 117 -15.99 -11.51 -2.67
N ASN A 118 -16.24 -12.43 -3.60
CA ASN A 118 -17.57 -12.66 -4.19
C ASN A 118 -18.63 -12.99 -3.12
N SER A 119 -18.25 -13.73 -2.08
CA SER A 119 -19.16 -14.03 -0.96
C SER A 119 -19.59 -12.79 -0.17
N GLN A 120 -18.85 -11.69 -0.29
CA GLN A 120 -19.16 -10.36 0.27
C GLN A 120 -19.75 -9.40 -0.77
N GLY A 121 -20.08 -9.88 -1.98
CA GLY A 121 -20.63 -9.04 -3.05
C GLY A 121 -19.61 -8.14 -3.75
N ALA A 122 -18.32 -8.45 -3.65
CA ALA A 122 -17.24 -7.70 -4.28
C ALA A 122 -16.41 -8.57 -5.25
N HIS A 123 -15.87 -7.95 -6.29
CA HIS A 123 -14.92 -8.52 -7.25
C HIS A 123 -13.56 -7.83 -7.12
N ILE A 124 -12.49 -8.61 -7.25
CA ILE A 124 -11.11 -8.10 -7.24
C ILE A 124 -10.70 -7.73 -8.67
N VAL A 125 -10.24 -6.50 -8.88
CA VAL A 125 -9.81 -5.98 -10.18
C VAL A 125 -8.38 -5.46 -10.12
N MET A 126 -7.54 -5.93 -11.04
CA MET A 126 -6.16 -5.49 -11.25
C MET A 126 -6.11 -4.38 -12.31
N ILE A 127 -6.32 -3.13 -11.91
CA ILE A 127 -6.31 -1.98 -12.82
C ILE A 127 -5.67 -0.77 -12.15
N GLY A 128 -4.74 -0.11 -12.86
CA GLY A 128 -3.95 0.98 -12.31
C GLY A 128 -4.79 2.17 -11.82
N ILE A 129 -5.82 2.58 -12.57
CA ILE A 129 -6.83 3.55 -12.11
C ILE A 129 -8.20 2.99 -12.48
N LEU A 130 -9.08 2.80 -11.49
CA LEU A 130 -10.43 2.32 -11.72
C LEU A 130 -11.29 3.45 -12.34
N PRO A 131 -11.76 3.32 -13.59
CA PRO A 131 -12.42 4.44 -14.30
C PRO A 131 -13.78 4.85 -13.72
N THR A 132 -14.38 4.00 -12.88
CA THR A 132 -15.65 4.27 -12.20
C THR A 132 -15.46 4.98 -10.86
N VAL A 133 -14.22 5.18 -10.39
CA VAL A 133 -13.95 6.03 -9.23
C VAL A 133 -14.18 7.48 -9.63
N MET A 134 -15.11 8.12 -8.92
CA MET A 134 -15.56 9.49 -9.13
C MET A 134 -15.46 10.29 -7.82
N PRO A 135 -15.43 11.63 -7.83
CA PRO A 135 -15.23 12.45 -6.64
C PRO A 135 -16.16 12.13 -5.46
N GLU A 136 -17.42 11.77 -5.73
CA GLU A 136 -18.41 11.37 -4.73
C GLU A 136 -17.98 10.13 -3.91
N HIS A 137 -17.11 9.28 -4.47
CA HIS A 137 -16.57 8.11 -3.77
C HIS A 137 -15.46 8.49 -2.77
N PHE A 138 -14.95 9.72 -2.82
CA PHE A 138 -14.00 10.27 -1.85
C PHE A 138 -14.70 11.03 -0.72
N GLU A 139 -16.02 11.04 -0.70
CA GLU A 139 -16.81 11.59 0.38
C GLU A 139 -17.14 10.50 1.42
N GLY A 140 -17.17 10.86 2.70
CA GLY A 140 -17.53 9.94 3.77
C GLY A 140 -16.49 8.87 4.05
N ALA A 141 -16.90 7.60 4.07
CA ALA A 141 -16.11 6.45 4.54
C ALA A 141 -15.22 5.84 3.43
N TRP A 142 -14.51 6.69 2.69
CA TRP A 142 -13.62 6.27 1.60
C TRP A 142 -12.31 5.65 2.10
N MET A 143 -11.89 5.97 3.33
CA MET A 143 -10.60 5.55 3.91
C MET A 143 -10.78 4.28 4.73
N SER A 144 -9.83 3.35 4.61
CA SER A 144 -9.74 2.19 5.48
C SER A 144 -9.63 2.61 6.95
N PRO A 145 -10.33 1.94 7.89
CA PRO A 145 -10.22 2.24 9.31
C PRO A 145 -8.78 2.01 9.80
N SER A 146 -8.04 3.10 10.03
CA SER A 146 -6.62 3.06 10.44
C SER A 146 -6.20 4.39 11.04
N THR A 147 -5.73 4.38 12.28
CA THR A 147 -5.15 5.57 12.93
C THR A 147 -3.95 6.08 12.12
N ARG A 148 -3.21 5.18 11.47
CA ARG A 148 -2.07 5.53 10.62
C ARG A 148 -2.49 6.34 9.39
N TYR A 149 -3.52 5.91 8.66
CA TYR A 149 -4.00 6.64 7.48
C TYR A 149 -4.61 8.01 7.86
N GLU A 150 -5.35 8.08 8.97
CA GLU A 150 -5.89 9.34 9.49
C GLU A 150 -4.78 10.34 9.85
N ALA A 151 -3.76 9.87 10.58
CA ALA A 151 -2.62 10.69 10.96
C ALA A 151 -1.79 11.15 9.75
N LEU A 152 -1.63 10.29 8.74
CA LEU A 152 -0.95 10.62 7.49
C LEU A 152 -1.69 11.74 6.75
N ASN A 153 -3.00 11.60 6.57
CA ASN A 153 -3.85 12.61 5.96
C ASN A 153 -3.75 13.94 6.71
N ALA A 154 -3.93 13.94 8.02
CA ALA A 154 -3.85 15.15 8.85
C ALA A 154 -2.47 15.81 8.76
N SER A 155 -1.40 15.03 8.80
CA SER A 155 -0.02 15.55 8.75
C SER A 155 0.30 16.19 7.39
N ILE A 156 -0.11 15.56 6.28
CA ILE A 156 0.10 16.10 4.93
C ILE A 156 -0.61 17.45 4.79
N PHE A 157 -1.88 17.53 5.14
CA PHE A 157 -2.66 18.77 5.00
C PHE A 157 -2.27 19.85 5.99
N SER A 158 -1.91 19.50 7.23
CA SER A 158 -1.36 20.45 8.20
C SER A 158 -0.04 21.05 7.72
N SER A 159 0.82 20.26 7.06
CA SER A 159 2.07 20.78 6.50
C SER A 159 1.86 21.61 5.24
N ARG A 160 0.83 21.30 4.45
CA ARG A 160 0.58 21.96 3.16
C ARG A 160 -0.19 23.27 3.32
N GLY A 161 -1.16 23.32 4.23
CA GLY A 161 -1.96 24.51 4.56
C GLY A 161 -3.06 24.86 3.56
N GLU A 162 -3.29 24.05 2.52
CA GLU A 162 -4.30 24.24 1.48
C GLU A 162 -4.76 22.90 0.87
N ASP A 163 -5.76 22.93 -0.02
CA ASP A 163 -6.38 21.76 -0.69
C ASP A 163 -5.59 21.27 -1.92
N LEU A 164 -5.42 19.96 -2.07
CA LEU A 164 -4.55 19.34 -3.08
C LEU A 164 -5.11 19.62 -4.46
N LEU A 165 -4.38 20.39 -5.26
CA LEU A 165 -4.68 20.55 -6.67
C LEU A 165 -4.05 19.40 -7.46
N ILE A 166 -4.91 18.60 -8.09
CA ILE A 166 -4.50 17.62 -9.10
C ILE A 166 -4.91 18.20 -10.45
N ASP A 167 -3.92 18.42 -11.31
CA ASP A 167 -4.10 18.94 -12.66
C ASP A 167 -3.40 18.02 -13.66
N ILE A 168 -4.19 17.18 -14.34
CA ILE A 168 -3.74 16.20 -15.32
C ILE A 168 -4.16 16.70 -16.70
N PRO A 169 -3.22 17.22 -17.51
CA PRO A 169 -3.52 17.61 -18.89
C PRO A 169 -3.62 16.37 -19.78
N GLY A 170 -4.44 16.42 -20.82
CA GLY A 170 -4.56 15.34 -21.78
C GLY A 170 -5.81 15.45 -22.66
N PRO A 171 -6.09 14.42 -23.47
CA PRO A 171 -7.33 14.32 -24.25
C PRO A 171 -8.59 14.34 -23.35
N GLU A 172 -8.47 13.78 -22.16
CA GLU A 172 -9.47 13.81 -21.09
C GLU A 172 -8.84 14.53 -19.89
N PRO A 173 -8.87 15.88 -19.86
CA PRO A 173 -8.22 16.64 -18.82
C PRO A 173 -8.97 16.51 -17.49
N LEU A 174 -8.23 16.44 -16.39
CA LEU A 174 -8.76 16.41 -15.03
C LEU A 174 -8.16 17.57 -14.23
N THR A 175 -9.02 18.41 -13.66
CA THR A 175 -8.62 19.38 -12.65
C THR A 175 -9.55 19.22 -11.45
N ILE A 176 -8.98 18.81 -10.31
CA ILE A 176 -9.73 18.61 -9.06
C ILE A 176 -8.96 19.19 -7.89
N GLN A 177 -9.69 19.82 -6.97
CA GLN A 177 -9.18 20.17 -5.65
C GLN A 177 -9.71 19.16 -4.63
N SER A 178 -8.81 18.56 -3.86
CA SER A 178 -9.16 17.58 -2.85
C SER A 178 -8.71 18.04 -1.45
N PRO A 179 -9.60 18.05 -0.45
CA PRO A 179 -9.27 18.39 0.93
C PRO A 179 -8.61 17.22 1.69
N SER A 180 -8.36 16.10 1.02
CA SER A 180 -7.77 14.90 1.61
C SER A 180 -6.84 14.19 0.63
N ILE A 181 -6.12 13.18 1.12
CA ILE A 181 -5.29 12.30 0.29
C ILE A 181 -6.12 11.27 -0.49
N ALA A 182 -7.45 11.31 -0.45
CA ALA A 182 -8.32 10.32 -1.08
C ALA A 182 -8.01 9.99 -2.55
N PRO A 183 -7.66 10.96 -3.42
CA PRO A 183 -7.37 10.64 -4.82
C PRO A 183 -6.17 9.70 -5.00
N GLU A 184 -5.27 9.60 -4.02
CA GLU A 184 -4.14 8.66 -4.08
C GLU A 184 -4.62 7.20 -4.03
N SER A 185 -5.71 6.91 -3.30
CA SER A 185 -6.33 5.57 -3.27
C SER A 185 -6.84 5.08 -4.63
N ALA A 186 -7.05 5.99 -5.59
CA ALA A 186 -7.49 5.60 -6.93
C ALA A 186 -6.40 4.89 -7.75
N CYS A 187 -5.14 5.02 -7.33
CA CYS A 187 -4.01 4.40 -7.97
C CYS A 187 -3.72 3.04 -7.34
N THR A 188 -3.55 2.01 -8.18
CA THR A 188 -2.97 0.73 -7.77
C THR A 188 -1.70 0.43 -8.55
N SER A 189 -0.83 -0.36 -7.95
CA SER A 189 0.48 -0.68 -8.50
C SER A 189 0.84 -2.16 -8.38
N VAL A 190 1.81 -2.57 -9.20
CA VAL A 190 2.59 -3.78 -8.99
C VAL A 190 4.01 -3.34 -8.67
N GLN A 191 4.50 -3.76 -7.52
CA GLN A 191 5.81 -3.37 -7.02
C GLN A 191 6.71 -4.61 -6.93
N LEU A 192 7.97 -4.46 -7.35
CA LEU A 192 8.98 -5.52 -7.32
C LEU A 192 10.14 -5.07 -6.45
N HIS A 193 10.45 -5.86 -5.43
CA HIS A 193 11.51 -5.59 -4.48
C HIS A 193 12.68 -6.54 -4.70
N LEU A 194 13.88 -6.01 -4.92
CA LEU A 194 15.10 -6.80 -5.07
C LEU A 194 16.02 -6.58 -3.87
N GLN A 195 16.39 -7.66 -3.20
CA GLN A 195 17.46 -7.62 -2.21
C GLN A 195 18.82 -7.51 -2.91
N VAL A 196 19.59 -6.47 -2.57
CA VAL A 196 20.92 -6.20 -3.14
C VAL A 196 22.00 -6.37 -2.07
N ALA A 197 23.24 -6.62 -2.51
CA ALA A 197 24.37 -6.64 -1.60
C ALA A 197 24.68 -5.22 -1.08
N PRO A 198 25.26 -5.06 0.13
CA PRO A 198 25.62 -3.74 0.66
C PRO A 198 26.47 -2.89 -0.27
N ASN A 199 27.36 -3.52 -1.05
CA ASN A 199 28.22 -2.82 -2.01
C ASN A 199 27.49 -2.36 -3.28
N ASP A 200 26.32 -2.93 -3.58
CA ASP A 200 25.48 -2.54 -4.73
C ASP A 200 24.39 -1.54 -4.33
N PHE A 201 24.23 -1.28 -3.03
CA PHE A 201 23.27 -0.30 -2.50
C PHE A 201 23.79 1.14 -2.51
N ALA A 202 25.11 1.33 -2.39
CA ALA A 202 25.76 2.63 -2.16
C ALA A 202 26.44 3.22 -3.39
#